data_AF-A0A7L4YI42-F1
#
_entry.id   AF-A0A7L4YI42-F1
#
_cell.length_a   1.000
_cell.length_b   1.000
_cell.length_c   1.000
_cell.angle_alpha   90.00
_cell.angle_beta   90.00
_cell.angle_gamma   90.00
#
_symmetry.space_group_name_H-M   'P 1'
#
loop_
_entity.id
_entity.type
_entity.pdbx_description
1 polymer ?
#
loop_
_entity_poly.entity_id
_entity_poly.type
_entity_poly.pdbx_seq_one_letter_code
_entity_poly.pdbx_strand_id
1 'polypeptide(L)'
;MSTTTADTPSKSTGGFMLQAISSFAISLLGLMIGIISLPVDPWIRGFLAVTALFLVSSTITISKVVRDREEATVVYRRIDQARLEKVLADYDPLREVSFAGPAGPPMGPHPVGPPPQSR
;
A
#
# COMPACT_ATOMS: atom_id res chain seq x y z
N MET A 1 18.61 -11.54 0.12
CA MET A 1 18.26 -10.94 1.42
C MET A 1 17.15 -9.91 1.17
N SER A 2 15.90 -10.37 1.11
CA SER A 2 14.74 -9.56 0.73
C SER A 2 14.24 -8.83 1.97
N THR A 3 14.40 -7.51 2.01
CA THR A 3 13.83 -6.65 3.04
C THR A 3 12.31 -6.72 2.97
N THR A 4 11.69 -7.47 3.89
CA THR A 4 10.24 -7.44 4.11
C THR A 4 9.91 -6.13 4.82
N THR A 5 9.50 -5.12 4.07
CA THR A 5 8.94 -3.89 4.64
C THR A 5 7.59 -4.24 5.25
N ALA A 6 7.52 -4.32 6.57
CA ALA A 6 6.27 -4.46 7.30
C ALA A 6 5.39 -3.25 7.01
N ASP A 7 4.31 -3.47 6.25
CA ASP A 7 3.31 -2.46 5.90
C ASP A 7 2.54 -2.11 7.19
N THR A 8 3.03 -1.13 7.94
CA THR A 8 2.41 -0.67 9.18
C THR A 8 1.13 0.07 8.79
N PRO A 9 -0.08 -0.44 9.11
CA PRO A 9 -1.31 0.28 8.80
C PRO A 9 -1.27 1.61 9.55
N SER A 10 -1.22 2.71 8.80
CA SER A 10 -1.21 4.05 9.38
C SER A 10 -2.49 4.23 10.18
N LYS A 11 -2.36 4.23 11.51
CA LYS A 11 -3.46 4.50 12.42
C LYS A 11 -3.86 5.96 12.20
N SER A 12 -4.87 6.19 11.36
CA SER A 12 -5.39 7.53 11.12
C SER A 12 -6.11 8.00 12.38
N THR A 13 -5.37 8.68 13.26
CA THR A 13 -5.95 9.35 14.42
C THR A 13 -6.98 10.36 13.92
N GLY A 14 -8.26 10.11 14.18
CA GLY A 14 -9.37 10.98 13.73
C GLY A 14 -9.19 12.45 14.09
N GLY A 15 -8.40 12.75 15.13
CA GLY A 15 -7.99 14.11 15.50
C GLY A 15 -7.22 14.87 14.39
N PHE A 16 -6.32 14.22 13.66
CA PHE A 16 -5.59 14.88 12.56
C PHE A 16 -6.49 15.15 11.35
N MET A 17 -7.49 14.30 11.10
CA MET A 17 -8.48 14.53 10.05
C MET A 17 -9.34 15.76 10.37
N LEU A 18 -9.78 15.89 11.63
CA LEU A 18 -10.55 17.05 12.08
C LEU A 18 -9.74 18.35 11.96
N GLN A 19 -8.45 18.31 12.30
CA GLN A 19 -7.54 19.44 12.11
C GLN A 19 -7.40 19.80 10.63
N ALA A 20 -7.21 18.82 9.75
CA ALA A 20 -7.08 19.06 8.31
C ALA A 20 -8.34 19.71 7.72
N ILE A 21 -9.53 19.24 8.12
CA ILE A 21 -10.81 19.82 7.71
C ILE A 21 -10.94 21.26 8.22
N SER A 22 -10.53 21.52 9.47
CA SER A 22 -10.52 22.87 10.04
C SER A 22 -9.61 23.82 9.25
N SER A 23 -8.38 23.40 8.94
CA SER A 23 -7.44 24.21 8.13
C SER A 23 -7.97 24.51 6.74
N PHE A 24 -8.61 23.53 6.11
CA PHE A 24 -9.26 23.72 4.82
C PHE A 24 -10.41 24.73 4.89
N ALA A 25 -11.26 24.65 5.92
CA ALA A 25 -12.37 25.59 6.12
C ALA A 25 -11.86 27.02 6.33
N ILE A 26 -10.81 27.21 7.15
CA ILE A 26 -10.19 28.53 7.37
C ILE A 26 -9.61 29.08 6.06
N SER A 27 -8.94 28.24 5.27
CA SER A 27 -8.40 28.63 3.96
C SER A 27 -9.51 29.04 2.98
N LEU A 28 -10.62 28.29 2.94
CA LEU A 28 -11.77 28.61 2.10
C LEU A 28 -12.43 29.93 2.51
N LEU A 29 -12.54 30.20 3.81
CA LEU A 29 -13.02 31.48 4.33
C LEU A 29 -12.08 32.62 3.92
N GLY A 30 -10.76 32.43 4.02
CA GLY A 30 -9.77 33.40 3.56
C GLY A 30 -9.94 33.75 2.07
N LEU A 31 -10.17 32.75 1.22
CA LEU A 31 -10.48 32.96 -0.20
C LEU A 31 -11.74 33.81 -0.39
N MET A 32 -12.83 33.48 0.31
CA MET A 32 -14.10 34.20 0.22
C MET A 32 -13.97 35.65 0.72
N ILE A 33 -13.27 35.87 1.83
CA ILE A 33 -12.97 37.21 2.36
C ILE A 33 -12.13 38.00 1.35
N GLY A 34 -11.15 37.37 0.70
CA GLY A 34 -10.35 37.97 -0.36
C GLY A 34 -11.21 38.43 -1.54
N ILE A 35 -12.15 37.60 -1.99
CA ILE A 35 -13.10 37.93 -3.05
C ILE A 35 -14.00 39.11 -2.64
N ILE A 36 -14.45 39.18 -1.39
CA ILE A 36 -15.28 40.29 -0.87
C ILE A 36 -14.48 41.60 -0.78
N SER A 37 -13.21 41.50 -0.41
CA SER A 37 -12.32 42.66 -0.19
C SER A 37 -11.84 43.30 -1.49
N LEU A 38 -12.04 42.65 -2.64
CA LEU A 38 -11.68 43.18 -3.94
C LEU A 38 -12.63 44.34 -4.34
N PRO A 39 -12.09 45.54 -4.68
CA PRO A 39 -12.88 46.65 -5.21
C PRO A 39 -13.16 46.42 -6.70
N VAL A 40 -14.00 45.43 -7.00
CA VAL A 40 -14.43 45.07 -8.35
C VAL A 40 -15.95 45.13 -8.46
N ASP A 41 -16.44 45.12 -9.70
CA ASP A 41 -17.87 45.11 -9.97
C ASP A 41 -18.56 43.89 -9.29
N PRO A 42 -19.73 44.09 -8.65
CA PRO A 42 -20.44 43.01 -7.95
C PRO A 42 -20.72 41.78 -8.83
N TRP A 43 -20.93 41.97 -10.13
CA TRP A 43 -21.17 40.90 -11.10
C TRP A 43 -19.92 40.00 -11.27
N ILE A 44 -18.76 40.62 -11.46
CA ILE A 44 -17.47 39.93 -11.60
C ILE A 44 -17.15 39.18 -10.30
N ARG A 45 -17.43 39.81 -9.16
CA ARG A 45 -17.28 39.19 -7.84
C ARG A 45 -18.14 37.94 -7.70
N GLY A 46 -19.39 37.99 -8.16
CA GLY A 46 -20.30 36.85 -8.18
C GLY A 46 -19.76 35.70 -9.05
N PHE A 47 -19.28 35.99 -10.26
CA PHE A 47 -18.68 35.00 -11.15
C PHE A 47 -17.45 34.32 -10.52
N LEU A 48 -16.56 35.09 -9.89
CA LEU A 48 -15.38 34.56 -9.19
C LEU A 48 -15.78 33.69 -8.00
N ALA A 49 -16.75 34.12 -7.19
CA ALA A 49 -17.23 33.34 -6.05
C ALA A 49 -17.82 31.99 -6.46
N VAL A 50 -18.72 31.98 -7.46
CA VAL A 50 -19.36 30.74 -7.95
C VAL A 50 -18.32 29.82 -8.62
N THR A 51 -17.44 30.38 -9.45
CA THR A 51 -16.38 29.60 -10.12
C THR A 51 -15.42 28.99 -9.09
N ALA A 52 -15.01 29.75 -8.08
CA ALA A 52 -14.16 29.25 -7.00
C ALA A 52 -14.84 28.13 -6.19
N LEU A 53 -16.10 28.30 -5.80
CA LEU A 53 -16.88 27.27 -5.09
C LEU A 53 -17.00 25.99 -5.91
N PHE A 54 -17.31 26.11 -7.21
CA PHE A 54 -17.44 24.98 -8.11
C PHE A 54 -16.11 24.25 -8.30
N LEU A 55 -15.00 24.99 -8.49
CA LEU A 55 -13.66 24.43 -8.62
C LEU A 55 -13.23 23.66 -7.36
N VAL A 56 -13.48 24.22 -6.17
CA VAL A 56 -13.20 23.58 -4.89
C VAL A 56 -14.01 22.29 -4.73
N SER A 57 -15.32 22.32 -5.03
CA SER A 57 -16.17 21.14 -4.97
C SER A 57 -15.69 20.03 -5.91
N SER A 58 -15.33 20.37 -7.15
CA SER A 58 -14.80 19.42 -8.13
C SER A 58 -13.48 18.80 -7.66
N THR A 59 -12.59 19.61 -7.09
CA THR A 59 -11.30 19.15 -6.55
C THR A 59 -11.48 18.17 -5.39
N ILE A 60 -12.46 18.38 -4.49
CA ILE A 60 -12.79 17.45 -3.41
C ILE A 60 -13.26 16.10 -3.98
N THR A 61 -14.10 16.11 -5.02
CA THR A 61 -14.56 14.88 -5.68
C THR A 61 -13.38 14.11 -6.29
N ILE A 62 -12.48 14.80 -6.99
CA ILE A 62 -11.26 14.19 -7.54
C ILE A 62 -10.41 13.60 -6.41
N SER A 63 -10.22 14.33 -5.31
CA SER A 63 -9.44 13.87 -4.16
C SER A 63 -10.03 12.60 -3.53
N LYS A 64 -11.36 12.51 -3.41
CA LYS A 64 -12.04 11.28 -2.96
C LYS A 64 -11.78 10.14 -3.93
N VAL A 65 -11.97 10.33 -5.23
CA VAL A 65 -11.72 9.29 -6.25
C VAL A 65 -10.28 8.79 -6.22
N VAL A 66 -9.30 9.67 -5.99
CA VAL A 66 -7.89 9.29 -5.85
C VAL A 66 -7.68 8.44 -4.59
N ARG A 67 -8.24 8.86 -3.45
CA ARG A 67 -8.16 8.09 -2.20
C ARG A 67 -8.85 6.72 -2.31
N ASP A 68 -10.04 6.69 -2.91
CA ASP A 68 -10.81 5.46 -3.14
C ASP A 68 -10.02 4.46 -4.02
N ARG A 69 -9.22 4.96 -4.97
CA ARG A 69 -8.32 4.14 -5.80
C ARG A 69 -7.15 3.56 -5.02
N GLU A 70 -6.55 4.33 -4.11
CA GLU A 70 -5.49 3.83 -3.23
C GLU A 70 -6.04 2.74 -2.31
N GLU A 71 -7.20 2.97 -1.68
CA GLU A 71 -7.86 1.99 -0.81
C GLU A 71 -8.24 0.71 -1.59
N ALA A 72 -8.77 0.82 -2.79
CA ALA A 72 -9.06 -0.33 -3.66
C ALA A 72 -7.78 -1.12 -4.00
N THR A 73 -6.68 -0.44 -4.35
CA THR A 73 -5.41 -1.08 -4.71
C THR A 73 -4.82 -1.90 -3.55
N VAL A 74 -4.92 -1.39 -2.32
CA VAL A 74 -4.45 -2.10 -1.12
C VAL A 74 -5.26 -3.38 -0.88
N VAL A 75 -6.57 -3.36 -1.10
CA VAL A 75 -7.44 -4.53 -0.93
C VAL A 75 -7.11 -5.61 -1.96
N TYR A 76 -6.94 -5.25 -3.23
CA TYR A 76 -6.57 -6.21 -4.28
C TYR A 76 -5.24 -6.90 -4.00
N ARG A 77 -4.23 -6.17 -3.51
CA ARG A 77 -2.91 -6.75 -3.17
C ARG A 77 -2.99 -7.82 -2.08
N ARG A 78 -3.83 -7.63 -1.06
CA ARG A 78 -4.01 -8.63 0.01
C ARG A 78 -4.70 -9.89 -0.48
N ILE A 79 -5.70 -9.75 -1.34
CA ILE A 79 -6.41 -10.89 -1.94
C ILE A 79 -5.46 -11.64 -2.86
N ASP A 80 -4.69 -10.93 -3.68
CA ASP A 80 -3.73 -11.53 -4.60
C ASP A 80 -2.60 -12.25 -3.86
N GLN A 81 -2.10 -11.69 -2.74
CA GLN A 81 -1.16 -12.40 -1.87
C GLN A 81 -1.76 -13.66 -1.25
N ALA A 82 -2.97 -13.61 -0.69
CA ALA A 82 -3.60 -14.81 -0.13
C ALA A 82 -3.91 -15.88 -1.19
N ARG A 83 -4.26 -15.45 -2.41
CA ARG A 83 -4.46 -16.34 -3.57
C ARG A 83 -3.14 -16.94 -4.03
N LEU A 84 -2.09 -16.14 -4.12
CA LEU A 84 -0.75 -16.57 -4.49
C LEU A 84 -0.19 -17.54 -3.45
N GLU A 85 -0.34 -17.26 -2.16
CA GLU A 85 0.02 -18.16 -1.06
C GLU A 85 -0.71 -19.49 -1.16
N LYS A 86 -2.00 -19.47 -1.50
CA LYS A 86 -2.77 -20.70 -1.74
C LYS A 86 -2.26 -21.47 -2.96
N VAL A 87 -2.04 -20.81 -4.09
CA VAL A 87 -1.49 -21.44 -5.30
C VAL A 87 -0.10 -22.01 -5.02
N LEU A 88 0.75 -21.29 -4.29
CA LEU A 88 2.08 -21.75 -3.90
C LEU A 88 2.06 -22.88 -2.85
N ALA A 89 1.03 -22.94 -2.01
CA ALA A 89 0.84 -24.05 -1.07
C ALA A 89 0.28 -25.30 -1.75
N ASP A 90 -0.61 -25.12 -2.74
CA ASP A 90 -1.18 -26.20 -3.55
C ASP A 90 -0.12 -26.75 -4.54
N TYR A 91 0.78 -25.91 -5.05
CA TYR A 91 1.96 -26.28 -5.83
C TYR A 91 3.23 -26.11 -4.97
N ASP A 92 3.55 -27.11 -4.14
CA ASP A 92 4.77 -27.14 -3.31
C ASP A 92 5.88 -27.98 -3.97
N PRO A 93 6.66 -27.41 -4.92
CA PRO A 93 7.83 -28.06 -5.50
C PRO A 93 9.02 -28.15 -4.53
N LEU A 94 8.94 -27.52 -3.34
CA LEU A 94 10.01 -27.54 -2.35
C LEU A 94 9.91 -28.73 -1.40
N ARG A 95 8.74 -29.37 -1.28
CA ARG A 95 8.63 -30.72 -0.68
C ARG A 95 9.29 -31.80 -1.52
N GLU A 96 9.29 -31.65 -2.84
CA GLU A 96 9.99 -32.58 -3.75
C GLU A 96 11.52 -32.38 -3.71
N VAL A 97 12.00 -31.18 -3.35
CA VAL A 97 13.42 -30.81 -3.34
C VAL A 97 14.02 -30.67 -1.92
N SER A 98 13.21 -30.73 -0.85
CA SER A 98 13.67 -30.79 0.54
C SER A 98 14.22 -32.19 0.84
N PHE A 99 15.52 -32.34 0.66
CA PHE A 99 16.34 -33.50 1.04
C PHE A 99 16.13 -34.80 0.24
N ALA A 100 16.07 -34.68 -1.08
CA ALA A 100 16.92 -35.54 -1.92
C ALA A 100 18.20 -34.77 -2.25
N GLY A 101 19.00 -34.43 -1.23
CA GLY A 101 20.45 -34.36 -1.45
C GLY A 101 20.84 -35.66 -2.13
N PRO A 102 21.70 -35.64 -3.17
CA PRO A 102 21.85 -36.73 -4.12
C PRO A 102 21.82 -38.05 -3.35
N ALA A 103 20.73 -38.79 -3.51
CA ALA A 103 20.63 -40.11 -2.93
C ALA A 103 21.76 -40.88 -3.56
N GLY A 104 22.88 -40.96 -2.82
CA GLY A 104 23.98 -41.85 -3.16
C GLY A 104 23.37 -43.23 -3.39
N PRO A 105 23.88 -43.99 -4.37
CA PRO A 105 23.36 -45.31 -4.69
C PRO A 105 23.24 -46.14 -3.41
N PRO A 106 22.22 -47.03 -3.31
CA PRO A 106 21.94 -47.75 -2.08
C PRO A 106 23.21 -48.43 -1.59
N MET A 107 23.74 -47.97 -0.45
CA MET A 107 24.89 -48.57 0.20
C MET A 107 24.49 -49.99 0.60
N GLY A 108 24.87 -50.95 -0.23
CA GLY A 108 24.88 -52.36 0.16
C GLY A 108 25.78 -52.56 1.39
N PRO A 109 25.66 -53.67 2.11
CA PRO A 109 26.48 -53.93 3.28
C PRO A 109 27.96 -53.91 2.88
N HIS A 110 28.64 -52.81 3.20
CA HIS A 110 30.06 -52.66 2.96
C HIS A 110 30.83 -53.64 3.87
N PRO A 111 31.69 -54.51 3.33
CA PRO A 111 32.62 -55.26 4.16
C PRO A 111 33.59 -54.26 4.78
N VAL A 112 33.53 -54.11 6.10
CA VAL A 112 34.48 -53.31 6.87
C VAL A 112 35.87 -53.93 6.67
N GLY A 113 36.69 -53.30 5.82
CA GLY A 113 38.09 -53.66 5.66
C GLY A 113 38.86 -53.43 6.98
N PRO A 114 39.84 -54.27 7.31
CA PRO A 114 40.54 -54.18 8.59
C PRO A 114 41.33 -52.86 8.70
N PRO A 115 41.42 -52.30 9.92
CA PRO A 115 42.03 -50.99 10.16
C PRO A 115 43.53 -50.98 9.82
N PRO A 116 44.06 -49.83 9.38
CA PRO A 116 45.45 -49.72 8.94
C PRO A 116 46.41 -49.89 10.11
N GLN A 117 47.37 -50.81 9.99
CA GLN A 117 48.46 -50.92 10.96
C GLN A 117 49.51 -49.83 10.70
N SER A 118 49.72 -49.00 11.72
CA SER A 118 50.80 -48.02 11.80
C SER A 118 52.16 -48.73 11.88
N ARG A 119 53.04 -48.46 10.91
CA ARG A 119 54.47 -48.76 11.03
C ARG A 119 55.29 -47.61 10.50
#